data_AF-A0A3M1PKY1-F1
#
_entry.id   AF-A0A3M1PKY1-F1
#
_cell.length_a   1.000
_cell.length_b   1.000
_cell.length_c   1.000
_cell.angle_alpha   90.00
_cell.angle_beta   90.00
_cell.angle_gamma   90.00
#
_symmetry.space_group_name_H-M   'P 1'
#
loop_
_entity.id
_entity.type
_entity.pdbx_description
1 polymer ?
#
loop_
_entity_poly.entity_id
_entity_poly.type
_entity_poly.pdbx_seq_one_letter_code
_entity_poly.pdbx_strand_id
1 'polypeptide(L)'
;RYSPGIDLTFIVRDTHLYATDWQGVTGPFRINRADLDYSKAVKDLPFLNVGYVPLRDAPVEPGDLCKFMALPWHCDYNSCAVHEPDPNPKGNNTLYWSWPAQRPVAVYPAELCVRAEDGSWQPGPQLFSVRGDEGHGTSTPYPQQQGRYQCYFDFVVNWPKVGFVIEGTQIPAPGGGTYGSGMMIETASQFPTEGQEAVPPWPTSYLPGYRKPDDCGP
;
A
#
# COMPACT_ATOMS: atom_id res chain seq x y z
N ARG A 1 9.85 0.44 5.69
CA ARG A 1 9.73 -0.70 6.64
C ARG A 1 9.50 -1.96 5.82
N TYR A 2 10.17 -3.09 6.09
CA TYR A 2 9.94 -4.33 5.34
C TYR A 2 9.16 -5.35 6.17
N SER A 3 7.83 -5.29 6.09
CA SER A 3 6.93 -6.22 6.78
C SER A 3 5.62 -6.43 5.99
N PRO A 4 5.68 -7.07 4.79
CA PRO A 4 6.89 -7.30 3.98
C PRO A 4 7.27 -6.05 3.14
N GLY A 5 6.33 -5.19 2.76
CA GLY A 5 6.58 -4.05 1.88
C GLY A 5 5.36 -3.78 0.99
N ILE A 6 5.57 -3.07 -0.13
CA ILE A 6 4.56 -2.94 -1.20
C ILE A 6 5.03 -3.72 -2.43
N ASP A 7 6.08 -3.26 -3.12
CA ASP A 7 6.57 -3.91 -4.35
C ASP A 7 7.60 -5.01 -4.08
N LEU A 8 8.52 -4.74 -3.15
CA LEU A 8 9.61 -5.63 -2.75
C LEU A 8 9.81 -5.55 -1.23
N THR A 9 10.59 -6.48 -0.71
CA THR A 9 10.86 -6.61 0.73
C THR A 9 12.36 -6.47 1.05
N PHE A 10 12.74 -6.86 2.26
CA PHE A 10 14.09 -6.79 2.82
C PHE A 10 15.20 -7.34 1.91
N ILE A 11 14.88 -8.21 0.95
CA ILE A 11 15.81 -8.77 -0.04
C ILE A 11 16.58 -7.71 -0.83
N VAL A 12 16.02 -6.52 -1.06
CA VAL A 12 16.71 -5.45 -1.81
C VAL A 12 17.92 -4.88 -1.07
N ARG A 13 18.04 -5.16 0.25
CA ARG A 13 19.19 -4.78 1.07
C ARG A 13 20.28 -5.85 1.11
N ASP A 14 19.99 -7.05 0.60
CA ASP A 14 20.95 -8.13 0.59
C ASP A 14 21.90 -7.98 -0.60
N THR A 15 23.20 -7.91 -0.34
CA THR A 15 24.22 -7.80 -1.39
C THR A 15 24.27 -9.05 -2.28
N HIS A 16 23.83 -10.22 -1.78
CA HIS A 16 23.79 -11.46 -2.56
C HIS A 16 22.70 -11.45 -3.65
N LEU A 17 21.73 -10.54 -3.57
CA LEU A 17 20.75 -10.31 -4.64
C LEU A 17 21.42 -9.77 -5.91
N TYR A 18 22.55 -9.08 -5.76
CA TYR A 18 23.20 -8.34 -6.83
C TYR A 18 24.47 -9.05 -7.32
N ALA A 19 24.81 -8.82 -8.58
CA ALA A 19 26.09 -9.22 -9.14
C ALA A 19 27.22 -8.47 -8.43
N THR A 20 28.24 -9.21 -7.98
CA THR A 20 29.32 -8.67 -7.15
C THR A 20 30.39 -7.92 -7.95
N ASP A 21 30.47 -8.11 -9.27
CA ASP A 21 31.32 -7.33 -10.18
C ASP A 21 30.70 -5.96 -10.48
N TRP A 22 30.53 -5.15 -9.44
CA TRP A 22 29.86 -3.86 -9.52
C TRP A 22 30.71 -2.75 -10.16
N GLN A 23 32.03 -2.95 -10.25
CA GLN A 23 32.98 -2.04 -10.90
C GLN A 23 33.16 -2.34 -12.40
N GLY A 24 32.54 -3.41 -12.90
CA GLY A 24 32.47 -3.73 -14.32
C GLY A 24 31.59 -2.76 -15.11
N VAL A 25 31.40 -3.07 -16.39
CA VAL A 25 30.74 -2.20 -17.40
C VAL A 25 29.31 -1.78 -17.01
N THR A 26 28.65 -2.52 -16.13
CA THR A 26 27.20 -2.43 -15.89
C THR A 26 26.78 -1.81 -14.55
N GLY A 27 27.73 -1.53 -13.65
CA GLY A 27 27.50 -0.81 -12.38
C GLY A 27 26.84 -1.60 -11.24
N PRO A 28 26.71 -0.98 -10.04
CA PRO A 28 26.47 -1.66 -8.76
C PRO A 28 25.08 -2.26 -8.47
N PHE A 29 24.16 -2.30 -9.44
CA PHE A 29 22.76 -2.67 -9.17
C PHE A 29 22.19 -3.66 -10.18
N ARG A 30 23.02 -4.58 -10.68
CA ARG A 30 22.54 -5.69 -11.51
C ARG A 30 22.13 -6.86 -10.64
N ILE A 31 20.98 -7.44 -10.93
CA ILE A 31 20.53 -8.68 -10.27
C ILE A 31 21.47 -9.82 -10.65
N ASN A 32 21.86 -10.65 -9.68
CA ASN A 32 22.62 -11.87 -9.87
C ASN A 32 21.75 -12.96 -10.52
N ARG A 33 21.40 -12.78 -11.79
CA ARG A 33 20.40 -13.61 -12.49
C ARG A 33 20.87 -15.05 -12.71
N ALA A 34 19.95 -16.00 -12.65
CA ALA A 34 20.18 -17.36 -13.12
C ALA A 34 20.13 -17.42 -14.66
N ASP A 35 21.00 -18.21 -15.27
CA ASP A 35 20.90 -18.52 -16.70
C ASP A 35 19.91 -19.67 -16.91
N LEU A 36 18.90 -19.45 -17.75
CA LEU A 36 17.81 -20.39 -18.01
C LEU A 36 18.08 -21.19 -19.29
N ASP A 37 18.47 -22.45 -19.14
CA ASP A 37 18.72 -23.38 -20.25
C ASP A 37 17.47 -24.23 -20.56
N TYR A 38 16.60 -23.70 -21.43
CA TYR A 38 15.35 -24.35 -21.83
C TYR A 38 15.55 -25.69 -22.57
N SER A 39 16.76 -25.99 -23.06
CA SER A 39 17.03 -27.31 -23.68
C SER A 39 16.97 -28.45 -22.66
N LYS A 40 17.08 -28.13 -21.36
CA LYS A 40 16.97 -29.05 -20.23
C LYS A 40 15.55 -29.12 -19.65
N ALA A 41 14.60 -28.37 -20.20
CA ALA A 41 13.23 -28.40 -19.72
C ALA A 41 12.60 -29.76 -20.03
N VAL A 42 12.18 -30.47 -18.97
CA VAL A 42 11.47 -31.74 -19.07
C VAL A 42 10.01 -31.49 -18.75
N LYS A 43 9.12 -31.98 -19.62
CA LYS A 43 7.68 -31.90 -19.40
C LYS A 43 7.32 -32.54 -18.05
N ASP A 44 6.41 -31.90 -17.32
CA ASP A 44 5.89 -32.34 -16.02
C ASP A 44 6.89 -32.35 -14.86
N LEU A 45 8.11 -31.80 -15.06
CA LEU A 45 9.07 -31.53 -13.98
C LEU A 45 9.21 -30.01 -13.75
N PRO A 46 9.42 -29.56 -12.49
CA PRO A 46 9.76 -28.18 -12.22
C PRO A 46 11.04 -27.79 -12.97
N PHE A 47 10.96 -26.70 -13.75
CA PHE A 47 12.11 -26.13 -14.44
C PHE A 47 12.96 -25.24 -13.53
N LEU A 48 12.29 -24.49 -12.65
CA LEU A 48 12.91 -23.65 -11.64
C LEU A 48 13.20 -24.45 -10.36
N ASN A 49 14.19 -24.02 -9.61
CA ASN A 49 14.57 -24.56 -8.32
C ASN A 49 14.05 -23.65 -7.19
N VAL A 50 14.64 -23.76 -6.00
CA VAL A 50 14.37 -22.86 -4.87
C VAL A 50 14.84 -21.43 -5.16
N GLY A 51 15.80 -21.26 -6.07
CA GLY A 51 16.37 -19.97 -6.44
C GLY A 51 17.09 -19.25 -5.30
N TYR A 52 17.13 -17.93 -5.39
CA TYR A 52 17.69 -17.02 -4.39
C TYR A 52 16.92 -17.10 -3.07
N VAL A 53 17.66 -17.16 -1.97
CA VAL A 53 17.18 -17.00 -0.60
C VAL A 53 18.19 -16.10 0.11
N PRO A 54 17.76 -15.17 0.97
CA PRO A 54 18.66 -14.23 1.64
C PRO A 54 19.91 -14.88 2.22
N LEU A 55 21.04 -14.20 2.08
CA LEU A 55 22.35 -14.63 2.57
C LEU A 55 22.91 -15.91 1.91
N ARG A 56 22.37 -16.29 0.73
CA ARG A 56 22.88 -17.42 -0.07
C ARG A 56 23.29 -16.93 -1.45
N ASP A 57 24.30 -17.59 -2.03
CA ASP A 57 24.87 -17.25 -3.34
C ASP A 57 24.11 -17.83 -4.54
N ALA A 58 22.97 -18.49 -4.31
CA ALA A 58 22.17 -19.01 -5.40
C ALA A 58 21.70 -17.85 -6.30
N PRO A 59 21.83 -17.98 -7.64
CA PRO A 59 21.39 -16.94 -8.53
C PRO A 59 19.86 -16.79 -8.51
N VAL A 60 19.40 -15.61 -8.86
CA VAL A 60 17.99 -15.19 -8.82
C VAL A 60 17.25 -15.78 -10.01
N GLU A 61 16.24 -16.58 -9.73
CA GLU A 61 15.32 -17.18 -10.69
C GLU A 61 14.01 -16.38 -10.79
N PRO A 62 13.22 -16.54 -11.87
CA PRO A 62 11.91 -15.89 -11.99
C PRO A 62 11.00 -16.17 -10.79
N GLY A 63 10.44 -15.11 -10.20
CA GLY A 63 9.58 -15.19 -9.01
C GLY A 63 10.29 -14.89 -7.67
N ASP A 64 11.63 -14.95 -7.63
CA ASP A 64 12.39 -14.74 -6.39
C ASP A 64 12.24 -13.33 -5.81
N LEU A 65 11.93 -12.33 -6.64
CA LEU A 65 11.71 -10.96 -6.18
C LEU A 65 10.39 -10.79 -5.43
N CYS A 66 9.36 -11.57 -5.75
CA CYS A 66 8.01 -11.39 -5.21
C CYS A 66 7.52 -12.54 -4.31
N LYS A 67 8.23 -13.69 -4.26
CA LYS A 67 7.82 -14.86 -3.45
C LYS A 67 7.78 -14.62 -1.93
N PHE A 68 8.33 -13.50 -1.46
CA PHE A 68 8.35 -13.09 -0.06
C PHE A 68 7.20 -12.14 0.32
N MET A 69 6.35 -11.77 -0.64
CA MET A 69 5.20 -10.90 -0.44
C MET A 69 3.95 -11.73 -0.10
N ALA A 70 2.90 -11.10 0.41
CA ALA A 70 1.65 -11.81 0.67
C ALA A 70 1.01 -12.32 -0.63
N LEU A 71 0.32 -13.45 -0.51
CA LEU A 71 -0.49 -14.04 -1.57
C LEU A 71 -1.95 -14.13 -1.09
N PRO A 72 -2.87 -13.33 -1.66
CA PRO A 72 -2.64 -12.28 -2.66
C PRO A 72 -2.02 -10.99 -2.07
N TRP A 73 -1.45 -10.15 -2.94
CA TRP A 73 -0.82 -8.87 -2.56
C TRP A 73 -1.81 -7.88 -1.91
N HIS A 74 -3.10 -8.03 -2.18
CA HIS A 74 -4.19 -7.28 -1.55
C HIS A 74 -4.11 -7.34 -0.02
N CYS A 75 -3.63 -8.46 0.53
CA CYS A 75 -3.44 -8.61 1.96
C CYS A 75 -2.43 -7.61 2.51
N ASP A 76 -1.29 -7.44 1.84
CA ASP A 76 -0.28 -6.46 2.24
C ASP A 76 -0.83 -5.04 2.09
N TYR A 77 -1.51 -4.73 0.98
CA TYR A 77 -2.08 -3.41 0.75
C TYR A 77 -3.15 -3.01 1.79
N ASN A 78 -4.05 -3.94 2.13
CA ASN A 78 -5.06 -3.72 3.16
C ASN A 78 -4.41 -3.52 4.54
N SER A 79 -3.40 -4.33 4.84
CA SER A 79 -2.66 -4.27 6.12
C SER A 79 -1.82 -3.02 6.30
N CYS A 80 -1.31 -2.46 5.19
CA CYS A 80 -0.38 -1.35 5.14
C CYS A 80 -1.05 0.01 5.38
N ALA A 81 -1.99 0.07 6.34
CA ALA A 81 -2.59 1.29 6.84
C ALA A 81 -1.90 1.74 8.15
N VAL A 82 -2.66 2.35 9.04
CA VAL A 82 -2.21 2.81 10.36
C VAL A 82 -2.12 1.65 11.35
N HIS A 83 -1.10 1.62 12.19
CA HIS A 83 -0.90 0.58 13.20
C HIS A 83 -0.05 1.14 14.34
N GLU A 84 -0.19 0.56 15.53
CA GLU A 84 0.71 0.87 16.65
C GLU A 84 2.12 0.32 16.33
N PRO A 85 3.19 0.86 16.96
CA PRO A 85 4.48 0.18 16.97
C PRO A 85 4.34 -1.25 17.46
N ASP A 86 5.21 -2.13 16.98
CA ASP A 86 5.30 -3.49 17.47
C ASP A 86 6.75 -3.78 17.94
N PRO A 87 6.99 -3.95 19.26
CA PRO A 87 6.02 -3.83 20.35
C PRO A 87 5.61 -2.37 20.62
N ASN A 88 4.37 -2.13 21.06
CA ASN A 88 3.88 -0.78 21.39
C ASN A 88 4.40 -0.32 22.78
N PRO A 89 5.17 0.77 22.89
CA PRO A 89 5.60 1.29 24.18
C PRO A 89 4.40 1.65 25.08
N LYS A 90 4.53 1.42 26.39
CA LYS A 90 3.45 1.73 27.35
C LYS A 90 3.05 3.21 27.27
N GLY A 91 1.77 3.47 27.05
CA GLY A 91 1.21 4.82 26.96
C GLY A 91 1.40 5.50 25.61
N ASN A 92 1.93 4.81 24.60
CA ASN A 92 1.99 5.35 23.24
C ASN A 92 0.66 5.14 22.50
N ASN A 93 0.08 6.26 22.06
CA ASN A 93 -1.15 6.36 21.27
C ASN A 93 -0.90 6.90 19.85
N THR A 94 0.36 6.91 19.42
CA THR A 94 0.75 7.34 18.08
C THR A 94 0.66 6.15 17.13
N LEU A 95 -0.17 6.26 16.08
CA LEU A 95 -0.13 5.30 14.99
C LEU A 95 0.91 5.69 13.96
N TYR A 96 1.48 4.66 13.37
CA TYR A 96 2.47 4.73 12.32
C TYR A 96 1.84 4.25 11.02
N TRP A 97 2.30 4.83 9.93
CA TRP A 97 1.87 4.48 8.59
C TRP A 97 3.09 4.04 7.79
N SER A 98 3.07 2.78 7.33
CA SER A 98 4.27 2.14 6.80
C SER A 98 4.76 2.69 5.47
N TRP A 99 3.85 2.98 4.53
CA TRP A 99 4.20 3.34 3.16
C TRP A 99 3.26 4.40 2.56
N PRO A 100 3.26 5.64 3.12
CA PRO A 100 2.26 6.62 2.74
C PRO A 100 2.24 7.08 1.29
N ALA A 101 3.41 7.11 0.68
CA ALA A 101 3.56 7.50 -0.71
C ALA A 101 3.04 6.45 -1.69
N GLN A 102 3.02 5.17 -1.31
CA GLN A 102 2.62 4.06 -2.20
C GLN A 102 1.22 3.52 -1.88
N ARG A 103 0.82 3.61 -0.61
CA ARG A 103 -0.50 3.21 -0.11
C ARG A 103 -1.07 4.37 0.72
N PRO A 104 -1.72 5.37 0.09
CA PRO A 104 -2.44 6.46 0.77
C PRO A 104 -3.39 5.97 1.89
N VAL A 105 -3.45 6.68 3.01
CA VAL A 105 -4.37 6.42 4.14
C VAL A 105 -5.30 7.59 4.28
N ALA A 106 -4.78 8.81 4.47
CA ALA A 106 -5.58 10.03 4.52
C ALA A 106 -5.35 10.82 3.23
N VAL A 107 -6.43 11.19 2.56
CA VAL A 107 -6.41 11.84 1.24
C VAL A 107 -7.44 12.96 1.20
N TYR A 108 -7.25 13.89 0.26
CA TYR A 108 -8.19 14.98 0.00
C TYR A 108 -8.99 14.66 -1.27
N PRO A 109 -10.26 14.22 -1.19
CA PRO A 109 -11.08 13.98 -2.37
C PRO A 109 -11.33 15.27 -3.15
N ALA A 110 -11.24 15.21 -4.48
CA ALA A 110 -11.46 16.35 -5.37
C ALA A 110 -12.83 17.02 -5.17
N GLU A 111 -13.86 16.21 -4.95
CA GLU A 111 -15.24 16.65 -4.74
C GLU A 111 -15.47 17.38 -3.41
N LEU A 112 -14.56 17.25 -2.45
CA LEU A 112 -14.63 17.97 -1.17
C LEU A 112 -13.78 19.25 -1.18
N CYS A 113 -13.01 19.50 -2.24
CA CYS A 113 -12.29 20.76 -2.37
C CYS A 113 -13.26 21.93 -2.53
N VAL A 114 -12.91 23.06 -1.94
CA VAL A 114 -13.74 24.26 -1.91
C VAL A 114 -12.99 25.43 -2.54
N ARG A 115 -13.73 26.37 -3.13
CA ARG A 115 -13.16 27.59 -3.67
C ARG A 115 -13.13 28.67 -2.61
N ALA A 116 -11.94 29.19 -2.31
CA ALA A 116 -11.73 30.29 -1.39
C ALA A 116 -12.17 31.64 -1.99
N GLU A 117 -12.28 32.67 -1.14
CA GLU A 117 -12.69 34.03 -1.54
C GLU A 117 -11.73 34.66 -2.56
N ASP A 118 -10.44 34.34 -2.48
CA ASP A 118 -9.41 34.80 -3.42
C ASP A 118 -9.46 34.05 -4.77
N GLY A 119 -10.41 33.13 -4.93
CA GLY A 119 -10.61 32.34 -6.13
C GLY A 119 -9.73 31.08 -6.23
N SER A 120 -8.81 30.86 -5.28
CA SER A 120 -7.98 29.65 -5.19
C SER A 120 -8.79 28.43 -4.72
N TRP A 121 -8.33 27.23 -5.07
CA TRP A 121 -8.88 26.00 -4.52
C TRP A 121 -8.18 25.66 -3.20
N GLN A 122 -8.96 25.18 -2.23
CA GLN A 122 -8.49 24.71 -0.94
C GLN A 122 -8.98 23.27 -0.71
N PRO A 123 -8.16 22.42 -0.08
CA PRO A 123 -8.58 21.06 0.23
C PRO A 123 -9.73 21.08 1.25
N GLY A 124 -10.68 20.16 1.07
CA GLY A 124 -11.70 19.86 2.06
C GLY A 124 -11.16 19.03 3.24
N PRO A 125 -12.04 18.42 4.05
CA PRO A 125 -11.60 17.45 5.05
C PRO A 125 -10.92 16.24 4.41
N GLN A 126 -9.99 15.62 5.13
CA GLN A 126 -9.38 14.36 4.70
C GLN A 126 -10.33 13.20 4.93
N LEU A 127 -10.40 12.29 3.97
CA LEU A 127 -11.06 10.99 4.12
C LEU A 127 -10.04 9.85 4.09
N PHE A 128 -10.44 8.66 4.54
CA PHE A 128 -9.61 7.46 4.38
C PHE A 128 -9.57 7.01 2.92
N SER A 129 -8.41 6.77 2.31
CA SER A 129 -8.28 6.30 0.91
C SER A 129 -9.01 4.98 0.63
N VAL A 130 -9.11 4.12 1.64
CA VAL A 130 -9.90 2.90 1.64
C VAL A 130 -11.02 3.10 2.67
N ARG A 131 -12.27 3.21 2.21
CA ARG A 131 -13.41 3.68 3.02
C ARG A 131 -14.77 3.08 2.66
N GLY A 132 -14.79 1.87 2.13
CA GLY A 132 -16.03 1.20 1.74
C GLY A 132 -16.82 0.61 2.92
N ASP A 133 -18.12 0.47 2.75
CA ASP A 133 -19.05 -0.17 3.69
C ASP A 133 -19.44 -1.60 3.24
N GLU A 134 -18.88 -2.09 2.13
CA GLU A 134 -19.21 -3.40 1.59
C GLU A 134 -18.68 -4.54 2.47
N GLY A 135 -19.49 -5.59 2.66
CA GLY A 135 -19.12 -6.71 3.52
C GLY A 135 -18.95 -6.24 4.97
N HIS A 136 -17.77 -6.48 5.54
CA HIS A 136 -17.44 -6.03 6.91
C HIS A 136 -16.98 -4.56 6.94
N GLY A 137 -16.90 -3.92 5.78
CA GLY A 137 -16.54 -2.51 5.61
C GLY A 137 -15.18 -2.15 6.22
N THR A 138 -14.96 -0.84 6.30
CA THR A 138 -13.74 -0.27 6.89
C THR A 138 -13.97 0.42 8.23
N SER A 139 -15.24 0.68 8.59
CA SER A 139 -15.59 1.39 9.81
C SER A 139 -15.42 0.49 11.03
N THR A 140 -14.83 1.04 12.08
CA THR A 140 -14.52 0.32 13.30
C THR A 140 -14.29 1.31 14.44
N PRO A 141 -14.72 1.01 15.68
CA PRO A 141 -14.45 1.91 16.79
C PRO A 141 -12.95 2.01 17.10
N TYR A 142 -12.12 1.10 16.59
CA TYR A 142 -10.67 1.02 16.84
C TYR A 142 -9.89 1.87 15.82
N PRO A 143 -9.33 3.03 16.18
CA PRO A 143 -8.68 3.92 15.21
C PRO A 143 -7.47 3.28 14.51
N GLN A 144 -6.83 2.32 15.15
CA GLN A 144 -5.74 1.51 14.59
C GLN A 144 -6.18 0.50 13.51
N GLN A 145 -7.48 0.29 13.34
CA GLN A 145 -8.08 -0.58 12.32
C GLN A 145 -8.89 0.20 11.28
N GLN A 146 -8.94 1.53 11.36
CA GLN A 146 -9.59 2.38 10.38
C GLN A 146 -8.79 2.47 9.07
N GLY A 147 -9.48 2.79 7.97
CA GLY A 147 -8.86 2.97 6.65
C GLY A 147 -8.35 1.68 6.01
N ARG A 148 -8.93 0.53 6.40
CA ARG A 148 -8.70 -0.83 5.85
C ARG A 148 -9.99 -1.64 6.02
N TYR A 149 -10.22 -2.64 5.17
CA TYR A 149 -11.32 -3.57 5.41
C TYR A 149 -11.02 -4.48 6.60
N GLN A 150 -12.05 -4.78 7.40
CA GLN A 150 -11.90 -5.69 8.54
C GLN A 150 -11.71 -7.15 8.10
N CYS A 151 -12.30 -7.52 6.96
CA CYS A 151 -12.03 -8.78 6.28
C CYS A 151 -11.26 -8.57 4.97
N TYR A 152 -10.25 -9.40 4.76
CA TYR A 152 -9.32 -9.22 3.64
C TYR A 152 -9.96 -9.61 2.30
N PHE A 153 -10.90 -10.56 2.34
CA PHE A 153 -11.68 -10.95 1.17
C PHE A 153 -12.48 -9.76 0.59
N ASP A 154 -13.07 -8.95 1.47
CA ASP A 154 -13.81 -7.75 1.05
C ASP A 154 -12.88 -6.77 0.33
N PHE A 155 -11.63 -6.61 0.80
CA PHE A 155 -10.66 -5.78 0.08
C PHE A 155 -10.23 -6.39 -1.26
N VAL A 156 -10.07 -7.72 -1.36
CA VAL A 156 -9.78 -8.38 -2.65
C VAL A 156 -10.86 -8.09 -3.69
N VAL A 157 -12.11 -7.93 -3.27
CA VAL A 157 -13.22 -7.57 -4.18
C VAL A 157 -13.25 -6.06 -4.46
N ASN A 158 -12.96 -5.23 -3.47
CA ASN A 158 -13.17 -3.78 -3.54
C ASN A 158 -11.92 -2.94 -3.83
N TRP A 159 -10.73 -3.53 -3.92
CA TRP A 159 -9.50 -2.79 -4.24
C TRP A 159 -9.55 -1.94 -5.52
N PRO A 160 -10.30 -2.30 -6.61
CA PRO A 160 -10.32 -1.47 -7.82
C PRO A 160 -11.00 -0.11 -7.59
N LYS A 161 -11.71 0.06 -6.47
CA LYS A 161 -12.40 1.30 -6.11
C LYS A 161 -11.47 2.36 -5.52
N VAL A 162 -10.24 2.00 -5.16
CA VAL A 162 -9.26 2.93 -4.58
C VAL A 162 -8.91 4.02 -5.60
N GLY A 163 -8.97 5.29 -5.15
CA GLY A 163 -8.62 6.44 -5.98
C GLY A 163 -7.12 6.64 -6.18
N PHE A 164 -6.79 7.57 -7.08
CA PHE A 164 -5.42 8.00 -7.36
C PHE A 164 -5.17 9.36 -6.75
N VAL A 165 -4.03 9.53 -6.08
CA VAL A 165 -3.58 10.83 -5.56
C VAL A 165 -2.63 11.46 -6.57
N ILE A 166 -3.07 12.52 -7.24
CA ILE A 166 -2.26 13.23 -8.24
C ILE A 166 -2.25 14.73 -7.97
N GLU A 167 -1.38 15.44 -8.68
CA GLU A 167 -1.23 16.88 -8.53
C GLU A 167 -2.42 17.65 -9.15
N GLY A 168 -2.87 18.70 -8.45
CA GLY A 168 -4.12 19.40 -8.75
C GLY A 168 -4.17 20.05 -10.13
N THR A 169 -3.04 20.37 -10.77
CA THR A 169 -3.01 20.90 -12.14
C THR A 169 -3.39 19.86 -13.18
N GLN A 170 -3.40 18.58 -12.82
CA GLN A 170 -3.80 17.48 -13.70
C GLN A 170 -5.28 17.10 -13.57
N ILE A 171 -6.01 17.72 -12.64
CA ILE A 171 -7.41 17.40 -12.36
C ILE A 171 -8.29 18.58 -12.78
N PRO A 172 -9.23 18.38 -13.72
CA PRO A 172 -10.22 19.40 -14.08
C PRO A 172 -11.08 19.79 -12.87
N ALA A 173 -11.25 21.09 -12.66
CA ALA A 173 -12.06 21.61 -11.56
C ALA A 173 -13.47 22.02 -12.01
N PRO A 174 -14.48 21.96 -11.12
CA PRO A 174 -15.81 22.51 -11.39
C PRO A 174 -15.74 23.99 -11.78
N GLY A 175 -16.44 24.39 -12.84
CA GLY A 175 -16.44 25.77 -13.34
C GLY A 175 -15.26 26.13 -14.25
N GLY A 176 -14.43 25.15 -14.63
CA GLY A 176 -13.33 25.30 -15.58
C GLY A 176 -11.97 25.47 -14.90
N GLY A 177 -10.90 25.19 -15.66
CA GLY A 177 -9.54 25.16 -15.12
C GLY A 177 -9.24 23.88 -14.33
N THR A 178 -8.32 23.98 -13.38
CA THR A 178 -7.81 22.87 -12.56
C THR A 178 -7.74 23.26 -11.10
N TYR A 179 -7.42 22.33 -10.20
CA TYR A 179 -7.31 22.61 -8.76
C TYR A 179 -6.04 23.39 -8.39
N GLY A 180 -5.19 23.73 -9.37
CA GLY A 180 -3.96 24.50 -9.14
C GLY A 180 -2.80 23.65 -8.63
N SER A 181 -1.64 24.27 -8.50
CA SER A 181 -0.40 23.60 -8.07
C SER A 181 -0.27 23.54 -6.56
N GLY A 182 0.54 22.60 -6.07
CA GLY A 182 0.82 22.44 -4.63
C GLY A 182 -0.25 21.67 -3.85
N MET A 183 -1.30 21.18 -4.52
CA MET A 183 -2.30 20.29 -3.93
C MET A 183 -2.17 18.87 -4.49
N MET A 184 -2.11 17.88 -3.60
CA MET A 184 -2.21 16.46 -3.96
C MET A 184 -3.63 15.99 -3.62
N ILE A 185 -4.41 15.65 -4.65
CA ILE A 185 -5.85 15.43 -4.57
C ILE A 185 -6.16 14.02 -5.05
N GLU A 186 -7.08 13.34 -4.35
CA GLU A 186 -7.62 12.07 -4.79
C GLU A 186 -8.67 12.26 -5.89
N THR A 187 -8.52 11.51 -6.97
CA THR A 187 -9.43 11.45 -8.11
C THR A 187 -9.76 10.00 -8.47
N ALA A 188 -10.85 9.80 -9.22
CA ALA A 188 -11.30 8.51 -9.73
C ALA A 188 -11.53 7.41 -8.66
N SER A 189 -11.66 7.79 -7.39
CA SER A 189 -12.14 6.90 -6.34
C SER A 189 -13.59 6.51 -6.62
N GLN A 190 -13.91 5.22 -6.45
CA GLN A 190 -15.28 4.72 -6.58
C GLN A 190 -15.93 4.42 -5.22
N PHE A 191 -15.24 4.72 -4.12
CA PHE A 191 -15.85 4.71 -2.80
C PHE A 191 -16.74 5.93 -2.60
N PRO A 192 -17.90 5.76 -1.92
CA PRO A 192 -18.72 6.91 -1.56
C PRO A 192 -17.95 7.84 -0.62
N THR A 193 -18.26 9.12 -0.72
CA THR A 193 -17.76 10.18 0.16
C THR A 193 -18.85 10.69 1.10
N GLU A 194 -20.11 10.66 0.65
CA GLU A 194 -21.27 10.94 1.48
C GLU A 194 -21.33 9.96 2.67
N GLY A 195 -21.58 10.50 3.86
CA GLY A 195 -21.65 9.72 5.10
C GLY A 195 -20.29 9.25 5.65
N GLN A 196 -19.18 9.56 5.00
CA GLN A 196 -17.84 9.21 5.49
C GLN A 196 -17.36 10.19 6.54
N GLU A 197 -16.84 9.65 7.64
CA GLU A 197 -16.22 10.47 8.69
C GLU A 197 -14.87 11.02 8.22
N ALA A 198 -14.62 12.30 8.54
CA ALA A 198 -13.32 12.90 8.33
C ALA A 198 -12.26 12.17 9.18
N VAL A 199 -11.06 12.01 8.64
CA VAL A 199 -9.93 11.43 9.37
C VAL A 199 -9.64 12.31 10.60
N PRO A 200 -9.74 11.76 11.82
CA PRO A 200 -9.54 12.55 13.03
C PRO A 200 -8.08 13.02 13.19
N PRO A 201 -7.83 14.16 13.84
CA PRO A 201 -6.48 14.65 14.09
C PRO A 201 -5.73 13.69 15.03
N TRP A 202 -4.45 13.48 14.75
CA TRP A 202 -3.55 12.66 15.56
C TRP A 202 -3.26 13.28 16.94
N PRO A 203 -3.03 12.47 18.00
CA PRO A 203 -3.04 11.01 18.05
C PRO A 203 -4.45 10.42 18.25
N THR A 204 -4.73 9.27 17.63
CA THR A 204 -6.07 8.67 17.64
C THR A 204 -6.14 7.29 18.30
N SER A 205 -5.05 6.57 18.54
CA SER A 205 -5.15 5.17 19.00
C SER A 205 -5.24 5.03 20.50
N TYR A 206 -6.37 4.54 21.03
CA TYR A 206 -6.41 3.99 22.39
C TYR A 206 -7.71 3.25 22.64
N LEU A 207 -7.89 2.09 22.01
CA LEU A 207 -8.89 1.12 22.48
C LEU A 207 -8.26 -0.28 22.48
N PRO A 208 -7.93 -0.85 23.66
CA PRO A 208 -7.49 -2.24 23.74
C PRO A 208 -8.63 -3.19 23.38
N GLY A 209 -8.29 -4.43 22.99
CA GLY A 209 -9.26 -5.49 22.83
C GLY A 209 -9.93 -5.59 21.45
N TYR A 210 -9.27 -5.08 20.39
CA TYR A 210 -9.71 -5.40 19.03
C TYR A 210 -9.76 -6.92 18.83
N ARG A 211 -10.94 -7.43 18.49
CA ARG A 211 -11.15 -8.80 18.02
C ARG A 211 -11.43 -8.72 16.54
N LYS A 212 -10.56 -9.36 15.74
CA LYS A 212 -10.80 -9.51 14.31
C LYS A 212 -12.12 -10.28 14.09
N PRO A 213 -12.87 -9.97 13.02
CA PRO A 213 -14.02 -10.79 12.64
C PRO A 213 -13.60 -12.25 12.45
N ASP A 214 -14.48 -13.18 12.82
CA ASP A 214 -14.31 -14.63 12.66
C ASP A 214 -15.17 -15.21 11.53
N ASP A 215 -15.98 -14.37 10.90
CA ASP A 215 -16.89 -14.65 9.78
C ASP A 215 -16.38 -14.10 8.43
N CYS A 216 -15.06 -13.96 8.27
CA CYS A 216 -14.46 -13.54 7.01
C CYS A 216 -14.42 -14.64 5.95
N GLY A 217 -14.96 -14.36 4.76
CA GLY A 217 -14.82 -15.19 3.55
C GLY A 217 -16.14 -15.79 3.05
N PRO A 218 -16.13 -16.48 1.89
CA PRO A 218 -17.27 -17.25 1.41
C PRO A 218 -17.55 -18.52 2.24
#